data_AF-H2NRL5-F1
#
_entry.id   AF-H2NRL5-F1
#
_cell.length_a   1.000
_cell.length_b   1.000
_cell.length_c   1.000
_cell.angle_alpha   90.00
_cell.angle_beta   90.00
_cell.angle_gamma   90.00
#
_symmetry.space_group_name_H-M   'P 1'
#
loop_
_entity.id
_entity.type
_entity.pdbx_description
1 polymer ?
#
loop_
_entity_poly.entity_id
_entity_poly.type
_entity_poly.pdbx_seq_one_letter_code
_entity_poly.pdbx_strand_id
1 'polypeptide(L)'
;MSTFFSDTAWICLAVPTVLCGTVFCKYKSSGQPWSWMVCLAGLCAVCLLILSPFWGLILFSVSCFLTYTYLSGQELLPVDQKAVLVTGGDCGLGHALCKYLDELGFTVFAGVLNENGPGAEELRRTCSPRLSVLQMDITKPVQIKDAYSKVAAMLQDRGLWAVINNAGVLGFPTDGELLPMTDYKQCMAVNFFGTVEVTKTFLPLLRKSKGRLVNVSSIGGGAPMARMASYGSSKAAVTMFSSVMRMELSKWGIKVVSIQPGGFRTNIAGTSDKWEKLEKDILDHLPAEVQEDYGQDYILAQRNFLLLINSAASTDFSPVLRDIQHAISAKSPFAYYTPGKAAYLWLCLAHYLPIGIYDYFAKRNFCQDKPMPRALSMPNYKKKAT
;
A
#
# COMPACT_ATOMS: atom_id res chain seq x y z
N MET A 1 20.79 -58.19 18.04
CA MET A 1 19.33 -58.15 17.84
C MET A 1 18.77 -57.06 18.72
N SER A 2 18.62 -55.84 18.17
CA SER A 2 17.76 -54.74 18.67
C SER A 2 17.94 -53.53 17.76
N THR A 3 17.48 -53.65 16.52
CA THR A 3 17.24 -52.51 15.64
C THR A 3 16.02 -51.74 16.17
N PHE A 4 16.22 -50.98 17.25
CA PHE A 4 15.29 -49.95 17.67
C PHE A 4 15.39 -48.79 16.67
N PHE A 5 14.80 -48.96 15.48
CA PHE A 5 14.24 -47.82 14.78
C PHE A 5 13.07 -47.36 15.64
N SER A 6 13.35 -46.43 16.56
CA SER A 6 12.36 -45.78 17.40
C SER A 6 11.16 -45.34 16.56
N ASP A 7 9.93 -45.49 17.06
CA ASP A 7 8.71 -45.02 16.39
C ASP A 7 8.82 -43.53 15.98
N THR A 8 9.66 -42.75 16.67
CA THR A 8 10.00 -41.38 16.31
C THR A 8 10.73 -41.26 14.96
N ALA A 9 11.57 -42.23 14.57
CA ALA A 9 12.27 -42.23 13.28
C ALA A 9 11.31 -42.41 12.09
N TRP A 10 10.27 -43.23 12.26
CA TRP A 10 9.23 -43.41 11.23
C TRP A 10 8.34 -42.17 11.10
N ILE A 11 7.99 -41.52 12.23
CA ILE A 11 7.28 -40.23 12.22
C ILE A 11 8.14 -39.14 11.56
N CYS A 12 9.44 -39.14 11.82
CA CYS A 12 10.42 -38.25 11.19
C CYS A 12 10.60 -38.48 9.68
N LEU A 13 10.24 -39.63 9.12
CA LEU A 13 10.27 -39.86 7.67
C LEU A 13 8.90 -39.57 7.04
N ALA A 14 7.81 -39.99 7.68
CA ALA A 14 6.46 -39.86 7.16
C ALA A 14 6.01 -38.40 7.00
N VAL A 15 6.28 -37.54 7.99
CA VAL A 15 5.86 -36.13 7.96
C VAL A 15 6.54 -35.37 6.82
N PRO A 16 7.88 -35.46 6.63
CA PRO A 16 8.55 -34.88 5.48
C PRO A 16 8.06 -35.40 4.13
N THR A 17 7.83 -36.71 3.98
CA THR A 17 7.37 -37.29 2.71
C THR A 17 5.99 -36.80 2.32
N VAL A 18 5.06 -36.68 3.28
CA VAL A 18 3.71 -36.14 3.03
C VAL A 18 3.76 -34.64 2.72
N LEU A 19 4.58 -33.87 3.44
CA LEU A 19 4.76 -32.44 3.18
C LEU A 19 5.45 -32.19 1.82
N CYS A 20 6.48 -32.96 1.46
CA CYS A 20 7.09 -32.92 0.14
C CYS A 20 6.11 -33.30 -0.96
N GLY A 21 5.34 -34.37 -0.78
CA GLY A 21 4.35 -34.82 -1.76
C GLY A 21 3.25 -33.77 -2.00
N THR A 22 2.75 -33.14 -0.94
CA THR A 22 1.73 -32.09 -1.04
C THR A 22 2.27 -30.82 -1.70
N VAL A 23 3.49 -30.39 -1.34
CA VAL A 23 4.19 -29.28 -2.01
C VAL A 23 4.45 -29.60 -3.49
N PHE A 24 4.90 -30.81 -3.81
CA PHE A 24 5.19 -31.24 -5.18
C PHE A 24 3.95 -31.26 -6.07
N CYS A 25 2.84 -31.82 -5.58
CA CYS A 25 1.55 -31.82 -6.29
C CYS A 25 1.04 -30.39 -6.57
N LYS A 26 1.12 -29.50 -5.57
CA LYS A 26 0.75 -28.08 -5.72
C LYS A 26 1.68 -27.34 -6.67
N TYR A 27 2.98 -27.60 -6.60
CA TYR A 27 3.98 -26.98 -7.45
C TYR A 27 3.80 -27.35 -8.93
N LYS A 28 3.54 -28.63 -9.22
CA LYS A 28 3.24 -29.10 -10.57
C LYS A 28 2.00 -28.41 -11.15
N SER A 29 1.03 -28.06 -10.30
CA SER A 29 -0.16 -27.30 -10.70
C SER A 29 0.10 -25.79 -10.91
N SER A 30 1.17 -25.23 -10.35
CA SER A 30 1.45 -23.77 -10.36
C SER A 30 2.41 -23.31 -11.46
N GLY A 31 3.01 -24.21 -12.25
CA GLY A 31 3.79 -23.85 -13.45
C GLY A 31 5.10 -23.06 -13.23
N GLN A 32 5.68 -23.09 -12.03
CA GLN A 32 6.89 -22.33 -11.65
C GLN A 32 8.21 -23.05 -12.08
N PRO A 33 9.36 -22.33 -12.18
CA PRO A 33 10.64 -22.89 -12.64
C PRO A 33 11.36 -23.74 -11.58
N TRP A 34 11.77 -24.96 -11.96
CA TRP A 34 12.27 -26.03 -11.09
C TRP A 34 13.48 -25.67 -10.20
N SER A 35 14.18 -24.57 -10.50
CA SER A 35 15.38 -24.11 -9.79
C SER A 35 15.14 -23.80 -8.32
N TRP A 36 13.98 -23.24 -7.95
CA TRP A 36 13.70 -22.86 -6.56
C TRP A 36 13.51 -24.09 -5.66
N MET A 37 12.96 -25.19 -6.19
CA MET A 37 12.76 -26.45 -5.47
C MET A 37 14.08 -27.14 -5.18
N VAL A 38 15.02 -27.09 -6.13
CA VAL A 38 16.37 -27.65 -5.96
C VAL A 38 17.13 -26.89 -4.87
N CYS A 39 17.00 -25.55 -4.84
CA CYS A 39 17.59 -24.74 -3.76
C CYS A 39 16.96 -25.04 -2.40
N LEU A 40 15.63 -25.14 -2.31
CA LEU A 40 14.94 -25.39 -1.04
C LEU A 40 15.19 -26.80 -0.50
N ALA A 41 15.19 -27.81 -1.37
CA ALA A 41 15.53 -29.19 -1.05
C ALA A 41 17.01 -29.35 -0.68
N GLY A 42 17.90 -28.64 -1.39
CA GLY A 42 19.33 -28.60 -1.08
C GLY A 42 19.61 -27.97 0.29
N LEU A 43 18.97 -26.84 0.61
CA LEU A 43 19.11 -26.20 1.91
C LEU A 43 18.58 -27.08 3.05
N CYS A 44 17.45 -27.75 2.82
CA CYS A 44 16.87 -28.72 3.75
C CYS A 44 17.77 -29.92 4.03
N ALA A 45 18.40 -30.49 2.98
CA ALA A 45 19.34 -31.59 3.11
C ALA A 45 20.59 -31.17 3.91
N VAL A 46 21.09 -29.95 3.69
CA VAL A 46 22.22 -29.39 4.45
C VAL A 46 21.85 -29.15 5.93
N CYS A 47 20.64 -28.66 6.23
CA CYS A 47 20.17 -28.50 7.60
C CYS A 47 20.03 -29.83 8.35
N LEU A 48 19.57 -30.90 7.68
CA LEU A 48 19.46 -32.25 8.27
C LEU A 48 20.82 -32.91 8.52
N LEU A 49 21.86 -32.52 7.78
CA LEU A 49 23.22 -33.06 7.93
C LEU A 49 24.05 -32.36 9.02
N ILE A 50 23.74 -31.10 9.35
CA ILE A 50 24.53 -30.27 10.28
C ILE A 50 23.85 -30.15 11.66
N LEU A 51 22.52 -30.19 11.73
CA LEU A 51 21.76 -30.02 12.97
C LEU A 51 21.29 -31.37 13.51
N SER A 52 21.05 -31.45 14.83
CA SER A 52 20.43 -32.64 15.42
C SER A 52 19.12 -32.98 14.69
N PRO A 53 18.74 -34.27 14.55
CA PRO A 53 17.57 -34.70 13.78
C PRO A 53 16.27 -33.96 14.15
N PHE A 54 16.11 -33.57 15.42
CA PHE A 54 14.98 -32.79 15.92
C PHE A 54 14.87 -31.40 15.28
N TRP A 55 15.95 -30.59 15.34
CA TRP A 55 16.00 -29.25 14.74
C TRP A 55 15.93 -29.28 13.22
N GLY A 56 16.54 -30.29 12.59
CA GLY A 56 16.45 -30.49 11.14
C GLY A 56 15.02 -30.77 10.69
N LEU A 57 14.26 -31.57 11.44
CA LEU A 57 12.85 -31.84 11.14
C LEU A 57 11.98 -30.58 11.28
N ILE A 58 12.20 -29.80 12.34
CA ILE A 58 11.46 -28.54 12.56
C ILE A 58 11.71 -27.58 11.41
N LEU A 59 12.96 -27.34 11.02
CA LEU A 59 13.30 -26.44 9.92
C LEU A 59 12.72 -26.93 8.60
N PHE A 60 12.76 -28.24 8.35
CA PHE A 60 12.15 -28.85 7.17
C PHE A 60 10.64 -28.64 7.13
N SER A 61 9.93 -28.97 8.21
CA SER A 61 8.47 -28.80 8.31
C SER A 61 8.07 -27.34 8.18
N VAL A 62 8.82 -26.41 8.78
CA VAL A 62 8.62 -24.96 8.62
C VAL A 62 8.84 -24.54 7.18
N SER A 63 9.92 -25.01 6.53
CA SER A 63 10.24 -24.71 5.13
C SER A 63 9.14 -25.20 4.17
N CYS A 64 8.68 -26.43 4.35
CA CYS A 64 7.55 -26.99 3.58
C CYS A 64 6.26 -26.23 3.84
N PHE A 65 5.96 -25.86 5.09
CA PHE A 65 4.78 -25.08 5.43
C PHE A 65 4.83 -23.69 4.77
N LEU A 66 5.94 -22.97 4.90
CA LEU A 66 6.16 -21.67 4.26
C LEU A 66 6.01 -21.77 2.74
N THR A 67 6.61 -22.80 2.14
CA THR A 67 6.50 -23.08 0.70
C THR A 67 5.06 -23.38 0.29
N TYR A 68 4.34 -24.22 1.04
CA TYR A 68 2.95 -24.53 0.77
C TYR A 68 2.07 -23.27 0.85
N THR A 69 2.29 -22.42 1.85
CA THR A 69 1.58 -21.15 1.98
C THR A 69 1.91 -20.20 0.83
N TYR A 70 3.17 -20.14 0.40
CA TYR A 70 3.61 -19.30 -0.71
C TYR A 70 2.99 -19.77 -2.03
N LEU A 71 3.11 -21.06 -2.36
CA LEU A 71 2.53 -21.65 -3.57
C LEU A 71 1.00 -21.56 -3.60
N SER A 72 0.36 -21.74 -2.45
CA SER A 72 -1.10 -21.58 -2.35
C SER A 72 -1.56 -20.14 -2.56
N GLY A 73 -0.70 -19.15 -2.30
CA GLY A 73 -0.97 -17.75 -2.60
C GLY A 73 -0.96 -17.41 -4.09
N GLN A 74 -0.32 -18.23 -4.93
CA GLN A 74 -0.14 -17.98 -6.36
C GLN A 74 -1.33 -18.42 -7.24
N GLU A 75 -2.29 -19.17 -6.69
CA GLU A 75 -3.49 -19.59 -7.45
C GLU A 75 -4.40 -18.39 -7.71
N LEU A 76 -4.54 -18.00 -8.98
CA LEU A 76 -5.39 -16.89 -9.40
C LEU A 76 -6.78 -17.38 -9.83
N LEU A 77 -7.80 -16.68 -9.34
CA LEU A 77 -9.19 -16.88 -9.71
C LEU A 77 -9.46 -16.22 -11.08
N PRO A 78 -10.37 -16.78 -11.89
CA PRO A 78 -10.73 -16.21 -13.19
C PRO A 78 -11.25 -14.78 -13.07
N VAL A 79 -10.98 -13.95 -14.07
CA VAL A 79 -11.40 -12.53 -14.10
C VAL A 79 -12.85 -12.38 -14.53
N ASP A 80 -13.37 -13.32 -15.33
CA ASP A 80 -14.68 -13.22 -15.95
C ASP A 80 -15.79 -12.89 -14.95
N GLN A 81 -16.65 -11.94 -15.33
CA GLN A 81 -17.81 -11.48 -14.57
C GLN A 81 -17.48 -10.75 -13.25
N LYS A 82 -16.21 -10.45 -12.95
CA LYS A 82 -15.83 -9.70 -11.76
C LYS A 82 -15.83 -8.20 -12.02
N ALA A 83 -16.58 -7.49 -11.18
CA ALA A 83 -16.65 -6.04 -11.22
C ALA A 83 -15.82 -5.39 -10.11
N VAL A 84 -15.08 -4.34 -10.43
CA VAL A 84 -14.19 -3.64 -9.51
C VAL A 84 -14.49 -2.15 -9.50
N LEU A 85 -14.46 -1.51 -8.34
CA LEU A 85 -14.53 -0.06 -8.18
C LEU A 85 -13.14 0.45 -7.86
N VAL A 86 -12.63 1.42 -8.63
CA VAL A 86 -11.36 2.11 -8.35
C VAL A 86 -11.67 3.57 -8.05
N THR A 87 -11.28 4.08 -6.88
CA THR A 87 -11.39 5.52 -6.58
C THR A 87 -10.16 6.29 -7.05
N GLY A 88 -10.36 7.54 -7.51
CA GLY A 88 -9.27 8.38 -7.99
C GLY A 88 -8.76 7.96 -9.37
N GLY A 89 -9.68 7.63 -10.29
CA GLY A 89 -9.37 7.22 -11.65
C GLY A 89 -9.00 8.36 -12.60
N ASP A 90 -9.03 9.62 -12.16
CA ASP A 90 -8.80 10.79 -13.03
C ASP A 90 -7.37 10.84 -13.59
N CYS A 91 -6.38 10.44 -12.80
CA CYS A 91 -4.97 10.58 -13.17
C CYS A 91 -4.06 9.58 -12.43
N GLY A 92 -2.77 9.60 -12.78
CA GLY A 92 -1.72 8.86 -12.08
C GLY A 92 -1.98 7.36 -11.97
N LEU A 93 -1.74 6.81 -10.77
CA LEU A 93 -1.83 5.39 -10.50
C LEU A 93 -3.25 4.83 -10.71
N GLY A 94 -4.28 5.55 -10.25
CA GLY A 94 -5.66 5.08 -10.35
C GLY A 94 -6.14 5.01 -11.79
N HIS A 95 -5.76 5.98 -12.61
CA HIS A 95 -6.05 5.98 -14.04
C HIS A 95 -5.37 4.81 -14.76
N ALA A 96 -4.07 4.62 -14.54
CA ALA A 96 -3.33 3.50 -15.11
C ALA A 96 -3.90 2.14 -14.66
N LEU A 97 -4.33 2.05 -13.40
CA LEU A 97 -4.98 0.86 -12.86
C LEU A 97 -6.32 0.57 -13.53
N CYS A 98 -7.14 1.59 -13.80
CA CYS A 98 -8.41 1.40 -14.50
C CYS A 98 -8.21 0.77 -15.88
N LYS A 99 -7.26 1.31 -16.67
CA LYS A 99 -6.91 0.78 -18.00
C LYS A 99 -6.39 -0.65 -17.90
N TYR A 100 -5.47 -0.89 -16.98
CA TYR A 100 -4.89 -2.21 -16.77
C TYR A 100 -5.91 -3.27 -16.37
N LEU A 101 -6.86 -2.94 -15.48
CA LEU A 101 -7.91 -3.88 -15.08
C LEU A 101 -8.94 -4.13 -16.20
N ASP A 102 -9.22 -3.14 -17.04
CA ASP A 102 -10.07 -3.30 -18.23
C ASP A 102 -9.43 -4.22 -19.28
N GLU A 103 -8.13 -4.06 -19.54
CA GLU A 103 -7.32 -4.92 -20.40
C GLU A 103 -7.31 -6.38 -19.93
N LEU A 104 -7.29 -6.60 -18.61
CA LEU A 104 -7.38 -7.93 -18.01
C LEU A 104 -8.79 -8.56 -18.08
N GLY A 105 -9.81 -7.78 -18.47
CA GLY A 105 -11.18 -8.26 -18.66
C GLY A 105 -12.15 -7.97 -17.50
N PHE A 106 -11.75 -7.23 -16.48
CA PHE A 106 -12.67 -6.83 -15.41
C PHE A 106 -13.75 -5.88 -15.91
N THR A 107 -14.91 -5.87 -15.27
CA THR A 107 -15.85 -4.74 -15.35
C THR A 107 -15.36 -3.65 -14.40
N VAL A 108 -14.97 -2.49 -14.92
CA VAL A 108 -14.30 -1.45 -14.13
C VAL A 108 -15.25 -0.28 -13.92
N PHE A 109 -15.49 0.07 -12.66
CA PHE A 109 -16.11 1.34 -12.27
C PHE A 109 -15.01 2.31 -11.84
N ALA A 110 -14.73 3.31 -12.67
CA ALA A 110 -13.73 4.33 -12.41
C ALA A 110 -14.38 5.52 -11.71
N GLY A 111 -14.19 5.63 -10.39
CA GLY A 111 -14.60 6.78 -9.60
C GLY A 111 -13.65 7.96 -9.83
N VAL A 112 -14.17 9.06 -10.37
CA VAL A 112 -13.40 10.25 -10.79
C VAL A 112 -13.94 11.53 -10.14
N LEU A 113 -13.07 12.50 -9.88
CA LEU A 113 -13.42 13.81 -9.34
C LEU A 113 -14.21 14.67 -10.33
N ASN A 114 -13.93 14.55 -11.63
CA ASN A 114 -14.70 15.23 -12.67
C ASN A 114 -14.99 14.26 -13.81
N GLU A 115 -16.25 13.82 -13.92
CA GLU A 115 -16.65 12.90 -14.98
C GLU A 115 -16.57 13.48 -16.39
N ASN A 116 -16.47 14.80 -16.54
CA ASN A 116 -16.26 15.48 -17.83
C ASN A 116 -14.81 15.96 -17.98
N GLY A 117 -13.91 15.55 -17.08
CA GLY A 117 -12.50 15.90 -17.11
C GLY A 117 -11.71 15.13 -18.15
N PRO A 118 -10.49 15.58 -18.49
CA PRO A 118 -9.68 14.96 -19.54
C PRO A 118 -9.33 13.49 -19.25
N GLY A 119 -9.08 13.15 -17.97
CA GLY A 119 -8.82 11.77 -17.57
C GLY A 119 -10.04 10.87 -17.72
N ALA A 120 -11.24 11.36 -17.39
CA ALA A 120 -12.48 10.62 -17.60
C ALA A 120 -12.73 10.37 -19.10
N GLU A 121 -12.54 11.39 -19.94
CA GLU A 121 -12.68 11.27 -21.39
C GLU A 121 -11.66 10.31 -22.00
N GLU A 122 -10.40 10.33 -21.54
CA GLU A 122 -9.41 9.37 -22.01
C GLU A 122 -9.80 7.94 -21.65
N LEU A 123 -10.31 7.68 -20.43
CA LEU A 123 -10.79 6.36 -20.04
C LEU A 123 -11.92 5.89 -20.94
N ARG A 124 -12.92 6.73 -21.22
CA ARG A 124 -14.03 6.39 -22.14
C ARG A 124 -13.56 6.10 -23.55
N ARG A 125 -12.57 6.85 -24.05
CA ARG A 125 -12.06 6.72 -25.42
C ARG A 125 -11.17 5.49 -25.60
N THR A 126 -10.40 5.11 -24.58
CA THR A 126 -9.34 4.10 -24.71
C THR A 126 -9.70 2.74 -24.14
N CYS A 127 -10.64 2.66 -23.20
CA CYS A 127 -11.04 1.41 -22.57
C CYS A 127 -12.24 0.78 -23.26
N SER A 128 -12.48 -0.49 -22.97
CA SER A 128 -13.61 -1.24 -23.50
C SER A 128 -14.96 -0.77 -22.91
N PRO A 129 -16.09 -1.20 -23.49
CA PRO A 129 -17.42 -0.92 -22.94
C PRO A 129 -17.66 -1.47 -21.52
N ARG A 130 -16.75 -2.32 -20.99
CA ARG A 130 -16.82 -2.82 -19.61
C ARG A 130 -16.36 -1.80 -18.58
N LEU A 131 -15.70 -0.72 -18.99
CA LEU A 131 -15.33 0.38 -18.11
C LEU A 131 -16.43 1.45 -18.10
N SER A 132 -16.85 1.84 -16.91
CA SER A 132 -17.81 2.91 -16.67
C SER A 132 -17.22 3.96 -15.75
N VAL A 133 -17.26 5.22 -16.19
CA VAL A 133 -16.82 6.37 -15.38
C VAL A 133 -17.96 6.83 -14.46
N LEU A 134 -17.63 7.13 -13.21
CA LEU A 134 -18.56 7.61 -12.19
C LEU A 134 -18.05 8.90 -11.54
N GLN A 135 -18.84 9.97 -11.56
CA GLN A 135 -18.60 11.14 -10.71
C GLN A 135 -18.61 10.74 -9.22
N MET A 136 -17.46 10.85 -8.55
CA MET A 136 -17.26 10.33 -7.20
C MET A 136 -16.12 11.06 -6.46
N ASP A 137 -16.45 12.22 -5.90
CA ASP A 137 -15.63 12.85 -4.85
C ASP A 137 -15.85 12.13 -3.52
N ILE A 138 -14.82 11.44 -3.03
CA ILE A 138 -14.89 10.64 -1.80
C ILE A 138 -15.02 11.48 -0.52
N THR A 139 -14.96 12.81 -0.62
CA THR A 139 -15.27 13.70 0.50
C THR A 139 -16.75 14.10 0.55
N LYS A 140 -17.54 13.71 -0.46
CA LYS A 140 -18.96 14.08 -0.60
C LYS A 140 -19.84 12.83 -0.48
N PRO A 141 -20.46 12.58 0.69
CA PRO A 141 -21.29 11.38 0.90
C PRO A 141 -22.42 11.20 -0.11
N VAL A 142 -22.99 12.29 -0.64
CA VAL A 142 -24.02 12.24 -1.69
C VAL A 142 -23.49 11.58 -2.96
N GLN A 143 -22.31 12.00 -3.45
CA GLN A 143 -21.73 11.42 -4.66
C GLN A 143 -21.34 9.95 -4.46
N ILE A 144 -20.89 9.56 -3.26
CA ILE A 144 -20.60 8.16 -2.93
C ILE A 144 -21.88 7.31 -3.01
N LYS A 145 -23.00 7.82 -2.48
CA LYS A 145 -24.31 7.14 -2.52
C LYS A 145 -24.87 7.04 -3.95
N ASP A 146 -24.70 8.09 -4.75
CA ASP A 146 -25.11 8.09 -6.16
C ASP A 146 -24.30 7.06 -6.96
N ALA A 147 -22.98 7.04 -6.77
CA ALA A 147 -22.10 6.04 -7.38
C ALA A 147 -22.50 4.62 -6.94
N TYR A 148 -22.77 4.40 -5.65
CA TYR A 148 -23.27 3.13 -5.14
C TYR A 148 -24.54 2.68 -5.83
N SER A 149 -25.51 3.60 -5.99
CA SER A 149 -26.81 3.28 -6.61
C SER A 149 -26.64 2.87 -8.08
N LYS A 150 -25.79 3.58 -8.84
CA LYS A 150 -25.44 3.24 -10.22
C LYS A 150 -24.79 1.85 -10.32
N VAL A 151 -23.79 1.58 -9.47
CA VAL A 151 -23.09 0.28 -9.44
C VAL A 151 -24.04 -0.85 -9.04
N ALA A 152 -24.86 -0.65 -8.01
CA ALA A 152 -25.83 -1.64 -7.54
C ALA A 152 -26.84 -2.00 -8.63
N ALA A 153 -27.34 -1.02 -9.38
CA ALA A 153 -28.26 -1.25 -10.50
C ALA A 153 -27.64 -2.10 -11.62
N MET A 154 -26.36 -1.86 -11.95
CA MET A 154 -25.65 -2.60 -13.01
C MET A 154 -25.25 -4.02 -12.59
N LEU A 155 -25.00 -4.25 -11.29
CA LEU A 155 -24.53 -5.53 -10.78
C LEU A 155 -25.66 -6.43 -10.25
N GLN A 156 -26.80 -5.85 -9.87
CA GLN A 156 -27.94 -6.58 -9.32
C GLN A 156 -27.51 -7.51 -8.16
N ASP A 157 -27.68 -8.82 -8.31
CA ASP A 157 -27.34 -9.81 -7.29
C ASP A 157 -25.93 -10.39 -7.42
N ARG A 158 -25.19 -10.09 -8.50
CA ARG A 158 -23.78 -10.51 -8.63
C ARG A 158 -22.88 -9.89 -7.56
N GLY A 159 -23.24 -8.70 -7.07
CA GLY A 159 -22.42 -7.94 -6.15
C GLY A 159 -21.16 -7.38 -6.80
N LEU A 160 -20.36 -6.67 -6.01
CA LEU A 160 -19.11 -6.05 -6.45
C LEU A 160 -17.93 -6.92 -6.01
N TRP A 161 -17.04 -7.31 -6.92
CA TRP A 161 -15.91 -8.18 -6.58
C TRP A 161 -14.84 -7.45 -5.78
N ALA A 162 -14.48 -6.21 -6.14
CA ALA A 162 -13.49 -5.47 -5.39
C ALA A 162 -13.82 -3.98 -5.25
N VAL A 163 -13.46 -3.41 -4.10
CA VAL A 163 -13.33 -1.96 -3.90
C VAL A 163 -11.84 -1.68 -3.72
N ILE A 164 -11.27 -0.88 -4.61
CA ILE A 164 -9.89 -0.39 -4.55
C ILE A 164 -9.93 1.10 -4.16
N ASN A 165 -9.73 1.36 -2.87
CA ASN A 165 -9.59 2.71 -2.35
C ASN A 165 -8.17 3.23 -2.67
N ASN A 166 -8.05 3.93 -3.78
CA ASN A 166 -6.79 4.49 -4.28
C ASN A 166 -6.71 6.02 -4.15
N ALA A 167 -7.85 6.71 -4.21
CA ALA A 167 -7.89 8.17 -4.11
C ALA A 167 -7.14 8.69 -2.88
N GLY A 168 -6.34 9.73 -3.09
CA GLY A 168 -5.59 10.38 -2.01
C GLY A 168 -4.88 11.65 -2.44
N VAL A 169 -4.47 12.43 -1.46
CA VAL A 169 -3.72 13.68 -1.58
C VAL A 169 -2.48 13.65 -0.72
N LEU A 170 -1.40 14.26 -1.22
CA LEU A 170 -0.12 14.36 -0.50
C LEU A 170 -0.13 15.46 0.57
N GLY A 171 -0.86 16.54 0.36
CA GLY A 171 -0.66 17.77 1.13
C GLY A 171 0.67 18.44 0.78
N PHE A 172 1.14 19.36 1.63
CA PHE A 172 2.43 20.04 1.44
C PHE A 172 3.55 19.35 2.25
N PRO A 173 4.60 18.78 1.62
CA PRO A 173 5.67 18.14 2.35
C PRO A 173 6.61 19.12 3.06
N THR A 174 6.27 19.46 4.30
CA THR A 174 7.05 20.33 5.18
C THR A 174 7.07 19.78 6.61
N ASP A 175 7.94 20.33 7.44
CA ASP A 175 8.02 19.97 8.85
C ASP A 175 6.66 20.16 9.54
N GLY A 176 6.31 19.24 10.45
CA GLY A 176 4.94 19.16 10.97
C GLY A 176 4.46 20.41 11.70
N GLU A 177 5.35 21.14 12.37
CA GLU A 177 5.02 22.41 13.02
C GLU A 177 4.70 23.53 12.01
N LEU A 178 5.31 23.48 10.82
CA LEU A 178 5.11 24.48 9.77
C LEU A 178 3.81 24.24 8.98
N LEU A 179 3.16 23.09 9.17
CA LEU A 179 1.94 22.74 8.45
C LEU A 179 0.70 23.39 9.08
N PRO A 180 -0.13 24.09 8.29
CA PRO A 180 -1.40 24.57 8.79
C PRO A 180 -2.36 23.40 9.04
N MET A 181 -3.24 23.56 10.03
CA MET A 181 -4.25 22.53 10.35
C MET A 181 -5.21 22.22 9.19
N THR A 182 -5.34 23.12 8.21
CA THR A 182 -6.08 22.89 6.98
C THR A 182 -5.50 21.74 6.16
N ASP A 183 -4.18 21.60 6.10
CA ASP A 183 -3.49 20.50 5.39
C ASP A 183 -3.74 19.16 6.09
N TYR A 184 -3.60 19.11 7.42
CA TYR A 184 -3.94 17.93 8.22
C TYR A 184 -5.40 17.49 8.01
N LYS A 185 -6.34 18.43 8.11
CA LYS A 185 -7.78 18.16 7.91
C LYS A 185 -8.04 17.66 6.50
N GLN A 186 -7.41 18.24 5.48
CA GLN A 186 -7.59 17.83 4.09
C GLN A 186 -7.03 16.42 3.83
N CYS A 187 -5.81 16.14 4.28
CA CYS A 187 -5.23 14.80 4.20
C CYS A 187 -6.12 13.77 4.91
N MET A 188 -6.66 14.10 6.08
CA MET A 188 -7.57 13.19 6.79
C MET A 188 -8.92 13.01 6.08
N ALA A 189 -9.53 14.09 5.61
CA ALA A 189 -10.81 14.09 4.90
C ALA A 189 -10.76 13.18 3.67
N VAL A 190 -9.72 13.31 2.85
CA VAL A 190 -9.61 12.51 1.63
C VAL A 190 -9.07 11.12 1.93
N ASN A 191 -7.86 11.02 2.49
CA ASN A 191 -7.13 9.75 2.53
C ASN A 191 -7.78 8.74 3.47
N PHE A 192 -8.35 9.19 4.59
CA PHE A 192 -8.91 8.32 5.61
C PHE A 192 -10.43 8.35 5.65
N PHE A 193 -11.05 9.50 5.97
CA PHE A 193 -12.50 9.57 6.13
C PHE A 193 -13.23 9.19 4.85
N GLY A 194 -12.77 9.67 3.69
CA GLY A 194 -13.29 9.25 2.39
C GLY A 194 -13.12 7.75 2.13
N THR A 195 -11.94 7.18 2.42
CA THR A 195 -11.71 5.72 2.34
C THR A 195 -12.69 4.93 3.22
N VAL A 196 -12.93 5.39 4.45
CA VAL A 196 -13.88 4.76 5.38
C VAL A 196 -15.31 4.86 4.85
N GLU A 197 -15.73 6.01 4.35
CA GLU A 197 -17.08 6.25 3.84
C GLU A 197 -17.38 5.40 2.59
N VAL A 198 -16.44 5.35 1.64
CA VAL A 198 -16.54 4.47 0.47
C VAL A 198 -16.59 3.01 0.89
N THR A 199 -15.69 2.59 1.78
CA THR A 199 -15.68 1.21 2.29
C THR A 199 -17.05 0.84 2.85
N LYS A 200 -17.55 1.61 3.83
CA LYS A 200 -18.84 1.35 4.50
C LYS A 200 -20.00 1.31 3.52
N THR A 201 -20.02 2.24 2.56
CA THR A 201 -21.11 2.33 1.59
C THR A 201 -21.16 1.11 0.66
N PHE A 202 -20.00 0.61 0.22
CA PHE A 202 -19.94 -0.50 -0.74
C PHE A 202 -19.86 -1.90 -0.10
N LEU A 203 -19.73 -1.99 1.24
CA LEU A 203 -19.73 -3.27 1.96
C LEU A 203 -20.91 -4.20 1.64
N PRO A 204 -22.17 -3.73 1.46
CA PRO A 204 -23.28 -4.61 1.08
C PRO A 204 -23.03 -5.36 -0.24
N LEU A 205 -22.43 -4.69 -1.24
CA LEU A 205 -22.12 -5.31 -2.53
C LEU A 205 -20.93 -6.28 -2.44
N LEU A 206 -19.92 -5.97 -1.61
CA LEU A 206 -18.81 -6.89 -1.32
C LEU A 206 -19.28 -8.15 -0.59
N ARG A 207 -20.30 -8.04 0.28
CA ARG A 207 -20.87 -9.19 1.00
C ARG A 207 -21.54 -10.18 0.06
N LYS A 208 -22.23 -9.70 -0.99
CA LYS A 208 -22.84 -10.57 -2.02
C LYS A 208 -21.80 -11.41 -2.75
N SER A 209 -20.66 -10.82 -3.11
CA SER A 209 -19.60 -11.47 -3.89
C SER A 209 -18.55 -12.21 -3.05
N LYS A 210 -18.53 -12.02 -1.72
CA LYS A 210 -17.41 -12.39 -0.83
C LYS A 210 -16.07 -11.87 -1.37
N GLY A 211 -16.12 -10.60 -1.79
CA GLY A 211 -15.11 -9.96 -2.62
C GLY A 211 -13.84 -9.55 -1.88
N ARG A 212 -13.29 -8.40 -2.31
CA ARG A 212 -12.00 -7.86 -1.91
C ARG A 212 -12.13 -6.39 -1.55
N LEU A 213 -11.57 -6.01 -0.41
CA LEU A 213 -11.34 -4.61 -0.05
C LEU A 213 -9.85 -4.34 -0.13
N VAL A 214 -9.43 -3.48 -1.04
CA VAL A 214 -8.03 -3.12 -1.25
C VAL A 214 -7.86 -1.66 -0.92
N ASN A 215 -7.06 -1.35 0.10
CA ASN A 215 -6.77 0.02 0.49
C ASN A 215 -5.33 0.37 0.12
N VAL A 216 -5.14 1.42 -0.69
CA VAL A 216 -3.83 1.93 -1.07
C VAL A 216 -3.36 2.93 -0.01
N SER A 217 -2.53 2.44 0.90
CA SER A 217 -1.81 3.23 1.90
C SER A 217 -0.51 3.81 1.28
N SER A 218 0.60 3.78 2.01
CA SER A 218 1.94 4.19 1.58
C SER A 218 2.96 3.68 2.59
N ILE A 219 4.23 3.56 2.17
CA ILE A 219 5.34 3.38 3.13
C ILE A 219 5.39 4.50 4.19
N GLY A 220 4.97 5.73 3.84
CA GLY A 220 4.87 6.85 4.79
C GLY A 220 3.79 6.67 5.85
N GLY A 221 2.90 5.68 5.69
CA GLY A 221 1.94 5.27 6.72
C GLY A 221 2.44 4.13 7.62
N GLY A 222 3.60 3.52 7.32
CA GLY A 222 4.18 2.43 8.12
C GLY A 222 5.57 2.75 8.68
N ALA A 223 6.24 3.77 8.17
CA ALA A 223 7.56 4.20 8.58
C ALA A 223 7.58 5.74 8.73
N PRO A 224 8.08 6.29 9.86
CA PRO A 224 8.16 7.74 10.06
C PRO A 224 9.08 8.41 9.04
N MET A 225 8.56 9.40 8.32
CA MET A 225 9.34 10.17 7.35
C MET A 225 9.23 11.65 7.67
N ALA A 226 10.38 12.33 7.77
CA ALA A 226 10.42 13.77 7.93
C ALA A 226 9.68 14.44 6.76
N ARG A 227 9.05 15.58 7.03
CA ARG A 227 8.23 16.35 6.09
C ARG A 227 6.93 15.68 5.61
N MET A 228 6.51 14.58 6.24
CA MET A 228 5.32 13.82 5.85
C MET A 228 4.29 13.75 6.99
N ALA A 229 4.23 14.75 7.87
CA ALA A 229 3.46 14.64 9.11
C ALA A 229 1.94 14.47 8.85
N SER A 230 1.31 15.32 8.04
CA SER A 230 -0.12 15.24 7.70
C SER A 230 -0.43 14.00 6.86
N TYR A 231 0.30 13.81 5.76
CA TYR A 231 0.15 12.67 4.86
C TYR A 231 0.38 11.33 5.55
N GLY A 232 1.52 11.20 6.22
CA GLY A 232 1.95 9.97 6.89
C GLY A 232 0.97 9.58 7.98
N SER A 233 0.50 10.53 8.80
CA SER A 233 -0.56 10.30 9.78
C SER A 233 -1.83 9.76 9.11
N SER A 234 -2.25 10.36 7.99
CA SER A 234 -3.46 9.93 7.28
C SER A 234 -3.33 8.52 6.67
N LYS A 235 -2.15 8.17 6.14
CA LYS A 235 -1.89 6.83 5.58
C LYS A 235 -1.69 5.79 6.68
N ALA A 236 -1.12 6.16 7.83
CA ALA A 236 -1.05 5.30 9.00
C ALA A 236 -2.44 4.93 9.52
N ALA A 237 -3.37 5.89 9.55
CA ALA A 237 -4.77 5.64 9.89
C ALA A 237 -5.43 4.63 8.92
N VAL A 238 -5.18 4.75 7.61
CA VAL A 238 -5.66 3.78 6.60
C VAL A 238 -5.06 2.40 6.80
N THR A 239 -3.75 2.31 7.10
CA THR A 239 -3.08 1.04 7.38
C THR A 239 -3.73 0.34 8.57
N MET A 240 -3.90 1.04 9.69
CA MET A 240 -4.52 0.49 10.90
C MET A 240 -5.96 0.07 10.65
N PHE A 241 -6.75 0.93 9.99
CA PHE A 241 -8.12 0.62 9.60
C PHE A 241 -8.20 -0.66 8.76
N SER A 242 -7.32 -0.83 7.78
CA SER A 242 -7.26 -2.03 6.94
C SER A 242 -6.98 -3.29 7.77
N SER A 243 -6.06 -3.21 8.73
CA SER A 243 -5.73 -4.33 9.63
C SER A 243 -6.91 -4.73 10.52
N VAL A 244 -7.68 -3.76 11.03
CA VAL A 244 -8.88 -4.00 11.84
C VAL A 244 -10.00 -4.59 10.98
N MET A 245 -10.33 -3.95 9.84
CA MET A 245 -11.38 -4.43 8.94
C MET A 245 -11.10 -5.84 8.42
N ARG A 246 -9.82 -6.23 8.26
CA ARG A 246 -9.45 -7.61 7.89
C ARG A 246 -9.97 -8.65 8.87
N MET A 247 -9.93 -8.35 10.18
CA MET A 247 -10.42 -9.25 11.22
C MET A 247 -11.96 -9.23 11.25
N GLU A 248 -12.55 -8.04 11.23
CA GLU A 248 -14.02 -7.88 11.33
C GLU A 248 -14.78 -8.43 10.11
N LEU A 249 -14.21 -8.27 8.91
CA LEU A 249 -14.84 -8.71 7.67
C LEU A 249 -14.56 -10.17 7.32
N SER A 250 -13.67 -10.84 8.05
CA SER A 250 -13.31 -12.24 7.81
C SER A 250 -14.52 -13.18 7.89
N LYS A 251 -15.44 -12.95 8.85
CA LYS A 251 -16.70 -13.71 9.02
C LYS A 251 -17.65 -13.56 7.83
N TRP A 252 -17.50 -12.52 7.04
CA TRP A 252 -18.28 -12.28 5.82
C TRP A 252 -17.61 -12.87 4.57
N GLY A 253 -16.44 -13.50 4.72
CA GLY A 253 -15.66 -14.04 3.59
C GLY A 253 -14.96 -12.96 2.75
N ILE A 254 -15.03 -11.68 3.14
CA ILE A 254 -14.36 -10.59 2.43
C ILE A 254 -12.88 -10.57 2.82
N LYS A 255 -11.98 -10.55 1.83
CA LYS A 255 -10.55 -10.39 2.08
C LYS A 255 -10.18 -8.91 2.04
N VAL A 256 -9.43 -8.45 3.04
CA VAL A 256 -8.94 -7.08 3.12
C VAL A 256 -7.43 -7.06 2.94
N VAL A 257 -6.97 -6.19 2.05
CA VAL A 257 -5.56 -6.06 1.65
C VAL A 257 -5.14 -4.59 1.77
N SER A 258 -3.97 -4.36 2.36
CA SER A 258 -3.31 -3.06 2.38
C SER A 258 -2.15 -3.08 1.39
N ILE A 259 -2.17 -2.17 0.40
CA ILE A 259 -1.03 -1.91 -0.47
C ILE A 259 -0.26 -0.73 0.11
N GLN A 260 1.05 -0.83 0.26
CA GLN A 260 1.93 0.22 0.79
C GLN A 260 3.01 0.56 -0.26
N PRO A 261 2.66 1.35 -1.29
CA PRO A 261 3.61 1.71 -2.33
C PRO A 261 4.74 2.59 -1.81
N GLY A 262 5.92 2.41 -2.42
CA GLY A 262 7.02 3.38 -2.36
C GLY A 262 6.79 4.62 -3.22
N GLY A 263 7.88 5.27 -3.65
CA GLY A 263 7.82 6.47 -4.49
C GLY A 263 7.49 6.16 -5.94
N PHE A 264 6.32 6.60 -6.41
CA PHE A 264 5.89 6.51 -7.82
C PHE A 264 5.50 7.89 -8.35
N ARG A 265 5.95 8.22 -9.56
CA ARG A 265 5.75 9.53 -10.18
C ARG A 265 4.31 9.65 -10.63
N THR A 266 3.50 10.37 -9.86
CA THR A 266 2.08 10.64 -10.14
C THR A 266 1.78 12.12 -9.98
N ASN A 267 0.59 12.54 -10.35
CA ASN A 267 0.10 13.90 -10.12
C ASN A 267 -0.25 14.20 -8.66
N ILE A 268 -0.03 13.26 -7.72
CA ILE A 268 -0.39 13.43 -6.30
C ILE A 268 0.34 14.60 -5.63
N ALA A 269 1.52 14.95 -6.15
CA ALA A 269 2.28 16.10 -5.69
C ALA A 269 1.59 17.43 -6.08
N GLY A 270 0.79 17.48 -7.14
CA GLY A 270 0.15 18.71 -7.60
C GLY A 270 0.97 19.51 -8.63
N THR A 271 0.60 20.76 -8.85
CA THR A 271 1.14 21.67 -9.88
C THR A 271 1.88 22.85 -9.25
N SER A 272 2.83 23.48 -9.96
CA SER A 272 3.57 24.72 -9.56
C SER A 272 2.68 25.68 -8.78
N ASP A 273 1.52 26.01 -9.33
CA ASP A 273 0.61 27.02 -8.82
C ASP A 273 -0.04 26.61 -7.50
N LYS A 274 -0.30 25.30 -7.30
CA LYS A 274 -0.77 24.79 -6.00
C LYS A 274 0.30 24.97 -4.94
N TRP A 275 1.57 24.79 -5.28
CA TRP A 275 2.67 24.97 -4.34
C TRP A 275 2.83 26.43 -3.95
N GLU A 276 2.82 27.35 -4.90
CA GLU A 276 2.91 28.79 -4.62
C GLU A 276 1.79 29.24 -3.68
N LYS A 277 0.57 28.73 -3.92
CA LYS A 277 -0.57 29.00 -3.04
C LYS A 277 -0.38 28.41 -1.64
N LEU A 278 0.12 27.17 -1.52
CA LEU A 278 0.36 26.52 -0.22
C LEU A 278 1.52 27.16 0.54
N GLU A 279 2.58 27.56 -0.15
CA GLU A 279 3.72 28.28 0.42
C GLU A 279 3.27 29.63 0.99
N LYS A 280 2.46 30.38 0.22
CA LYS A 280 1.84 31.61 0.70
C LYS A 280 0.93 31.35 1.89
N ASP A 281 0.09 30.31 1.85
CA ASP A 281 -0.81 29.96 2.95
C ASP A 281 -0.05 29.66 4.25
N ILE A 282 1.09 28.95 4.15
CA ILE A 282 1.99 28.70 5.28
C ILE A 282 2.54 30.01 5.83
N LEU A 283 3.10 30.87 4.97
CA LEU A 283 3.68 32.15 5.40
C LEU A 283 2.64 33.12 5.98
N ASP A 284 1.40 33.10 5.48
CA ASP A 284 0.34 33.99 5.94
C ASP A 284 -0.27 33.54 7.28
N HIS A 285 -0.24 32.24 7.59
CA HIS A 285 -0.91 31.67 8.78
C HIS A 285 0.03 31.17 9.88
N LEU A 286 1.35 31.13 9.64
CA LEU A 286 2.31 30.76 10.68
C LEU A 286 2.36 31.84 11.79
N PRO A 287 2.39 31.45 13.08
CA PRO A 287 2.62 32.40 14.15
C PRO A 287 3.94 33.16 13.94
N ALA A 288 3.96 34.46 14.26
CA ALA A 288 5.12 35.31 14.05
C ALA A 288 6.40 34.76 14.72
N GLU A 289 6.25 34.20 15.93
CA GLU A 289 7.34 33.54 16.67
C GLU A 289 7.95 32.37 15.88
N VAL A 290 7.11 31.49 15.32
CA VAL A 290 7.57 30.35 14.51
C VAL A 290 8.24 30.83 13.21
N GLN A 291 7.71 31.88 12.58
CA GLN A 291 8.35 32.47 11.40
C GLN A 291 9.72 33.06 11.72
N GLU A 292 9.88 33.70 12.88
CA GLU A 292 11.15 34.26 13.34
C GLU A 292 12.16 33.14 13.66
N ASP A 293 11.72 32.10 14.37
CA ASP A 293 12.56 30.98 14.80
C ASP A 293 13.07 30.14 13.64
N TYR A 294 12.20 29.83 12.67
CA TYR A 294 12.60 29.06 11.49
C TYR A 294 13.30 29.92 10.45
N GLY A 295 12.81 31.14 10.23
CA GLY A 295 13.24 32.03 9.17
C GLY A 295 12.70 31.64 7.79
N GLN A 296 12.41 32.65 6.97
CA GLN A 296 11.79 32.48 5.67
C GLN A 296 12.60 31.58 4.73
N ASP A 297 13.93 31.70 4.71
CA ASP A 297 14.81 30.86 3.88
C ASP A 297 14.65 29.37 4.19
N TYR A 298 14.46 29.01 5.46
CA TYR A 298 14.22 27.63 5.88
C TYR A 298 12.88 27.10 5.39
N ILE A 299 11.83 27.92 5.50
CA ILE A 299 10.46 27.58 5.11
C ILE A 299 10.41 27.39 3.59
N LEU A 300 10.99 28.32 2.83
CA LEU A 300 11.05 28.25 1.36
C LEU A 300 11.88 27.07 0.86
N ALA A 301 12.95 26.68 1.58
CA ALA A 301 13.77 25.54 1.22
C ALA A 301 13.02 24.20 1.28
N GLN A 302 11.87 24.12 1.97
CA GLN A 302 11.09 22.87 2.08
C GLN A 302 10.58 22.39 0.73
N ARG A 303 10.32 23.29 -0.23
CA ARG A 303 9.88 22.93 -1.58
C ARG A 303 10.87 22.05 -2.34
N ASN A 304 12.16 22.13 -2.01
CA ASN A 304 13.20 21.33 -2.67
C ASN A 304 13.00 19.83 -2.42
N PHE A 305 12.38 19.46 -1.30
CA PHE A 305 12.09 18.07 -0.98
C PHE A 305 11.17 17.40 -1.99
N LEU A 306 10.28 18.16 -2.62
CA LEU A 306 9.35 17.64 -3.62
C LEU A 306 10.03 17.32 -4.93
N LEU A 307 10.97 18.17 -5.34
CA LEU A 307 11.82 17.92 -6.48
C LEU A 307 12.62 16.63 -6.25
N LEU A 308 13.11 16.42 -5.02
CA LEU A 308 13.79 15.19 -4.63
C LEU A 308 12.87 13.95 -4.66
N ILE A 309 11.68 14.03 -4.07
CA ILE A 309 10.71 12.92 -4.12
C ILE A 309 10.37 12.57 -5.57
N ASN A 310 10.08 13.59 -6.38
CA ASN A 310 9.68 13.39 -7.77
C ASN A 310 10.82 12.83 -8.62
N SER A 311 12.07 13.23 -8.38
CA SER A 311 13.24 12.71 -9.09
C SER A 311 13.57 11.26 -8.69
N ALA A 312 13.40 10.91 -7.42
CA ALA A 312 13.59 9.55 -6.91
C ALA A 312 12.43 8.60 -7.24
N ALA A 313 11.25 9.14 -7.58
CA ALA A 313 10.05 8.35 -7.85
C ALA A 313 10.13 7.57 -9.17
N SER A 314 9.66 6.31 -9.13
CA SER A 314 9.61 5.47 -10.33
C SER A 314 8.47 5.87 -11.26
N THR A 315 8.73 5.88 -12.56
CA THR A 315 7.71 6.06 -13.62
C THR A 315 7.02 4.75 -14.02
N ASP A 316 7.55 3.60 -13.60
CA ASP A 316 6.98 2.30 -13.89
C ASP A 316 5.96 1.91 -12.80
N PHE A 317 4.67 1.94 -13.13
CA PHE A 317 3.61 1.51 -12.21
C PHE A 317 3.41 0.00 -12.17
N SER A 318 4.04 -0.77 -13.06
CA SER A 318 3.82 -2.21 -13.19
C SER A 318 3.93 -2.98 -11.87
N PRO A 319 4.87 -2.68 -10.95
CA PRO A 319 4.91 -3.34 -9.64
C PRO A 319 3.61 -3.16 -8.84
N VAL A 320 3.05 -1.95 -8.80
CA VAL A 320 1.82 -1.67 -8.07
C VAL A 320 0.62 -2.32 -8.77
N LEU A 321 0.57 -2.26 -10.10
CA LEU A 321 -0.50 -2.85 -10.90
C LEU A 321 -0.56 -4.37 -10.70
N ARG A 322 0.60 -5.06 -10.74
CA ARG A 322 0.69 -6.51 -10.50
C ARG A 322 0.33 -6.88 -9.07
N ASP A 323 0.77 -6.12 -8.07
CA ASP A 323 0.42 -6.39 -6.67
C ASP A 323 -1.08 -6.22 -6.42
N ILE A 324 -1.71 -5.19 -7.01
CA ILE A 324 -3.17 -5.00 -6.94
C ILE A 324 -3.90 -6.13 -7.68
N GLN A 325 -3.45 -6.50 -8.89
CA GLN A 325 -4.00 -7.65 -9.61
C GLN A 325 -3.92 -8.92 -8.75
N HIS A 326 -2.77 -9.21 -8.15
CA HIS A 326 -2.62 -10.37 -7.27
C HIS A 326 -3.55 -10.24 -6.05
N ALA A 327 -3.68 -9.07 -5.44
CA ALA A 327 -4.57 -8.85 -4.30
C ALA A 327 -6.05 -9.17 -4.63
N ILE A 328 -6.49 -8.83 -5.84
CA ILE A 328 -7.89 -9.06 -6.26
C ILE A 328 -8.12 -10.43 -6.90
N SER A 329 -7.10 -11.04 -7.51
CA SER A 329 -7.24 -12.29 -8.25
C SER A 329 -6.81 -13.51 -7.44
N ALA A 330 -5.89 -13.39 -6.48
CA ALA A 330 -5.46 -14.55 -5.70
C ALA A 330 -6.60 -15.15 -4.87
N LYS A 331 -6.60 -16.48 -4.79
CA LYS A 331 -7.49 -17.25 -3.91
C LYS A 331 -7.22 -16.92 -2.45
N SER A 332 -5.94 -16.80 -2.09
CA SER A 332 -5.45 -16.45 -0.76
C SER A 332 -4.45 -15.29 -0.87
N PRO A 333 -4.91 -14.04 -1.02
CA PRO A 333 -4.02 -12.89 -1.12
C PRO A 333 -3.30 -12.63 0.21
N PHE A 334 -2.13 -11.99 0.13
CA PHE A 334 -1.43 -11.50 1.31
C PHE A 334 -2.22 -10.34 1.94
N ALA A 335 -2.03 -10.12 3.25
CA ALA A 335 -2.64 -8.98 3.93
C ALA A 335 -1.96 -7.66 3.55
N TYR A 336 -0.67 -7.70 3.20
CA TYR A 336 0.16 -6.54 2.90
C TYR A 336 0.97 -6.77 1.63
N TYR A 337 1.02 -5.75 0.78
CA TYR A 337 1.90 -5.68 -0.39
C TYR A 337 2.71 -4.39 -0.32
N THR A 338 3.96 -4.42 -0.73
CA THR A 338 4.88 -3.29 -0.62
C THR A 338 5.57 -3.02 -1.97
N PRO A 339 4.82 -2.63 -3.01
CA PRO A 339 5.39 -2.42 -4.32
C PRO A 339 6.33 -1.21 -4.33
N GLY A 340 7.46 -1.34 -5.02
CA GLY A 340 8.45 -0.27 -5.18
C GLY A 340 9.82 -0.63 -4.63
N LYS A 341 10.86 0.00 -5.20
CA LYS A 341 12.26 -0.26 -4.82
C LYS A 341 12.47 0.06 -3.34
N ALA A 342 13.03 -0.90 -2.60
CA ALA A 342 13.34 -0.79 -1.18
C ALA A 342 12.16 -0.42 -0.25
N ALA A 343 10.91 -0.47 -0.72
CA ALA A 343 9.73 -0.13 0.09
C ALA A 343 9.61 -1.05 1.33
N TYR A 344 9.73 -2.36 1.11
CA TYR A 344 9.76 -3.35 2.19
C TYR A 344 10.92 -3.13 3.16
N LEU A 345 12.12 -2.84 2.64
CA LEU A 345 13.31 -2.61 3.47
C LEU A 345 13.09 -1.44 4.43
N TRP A 346 12.54 -0.31 3.94
CA TRP A 346 12.26 0.86 4.79
C TRP A 346 11.28 0.56 5.93
N LEU A 347 10.23 -0.23 5.65
CA LEU A 347 9.29 -0.66 6.68
C LEU A 347 9.95 -1.59 7.70
N CYS A 348 10.81 -2.52 7.24
CA CYS A 348 11.58 -3.38 8.12
C CYS A 348 12.54 -2.59 9.01
N LEU A 349 13.24 -1.61 8.45
CA LEU A 349 14.15 -0.75 9.22
C LEU A 349 13.37 0.01 10.30
N ALA A 350 12.20 0.55 9.97
CA ALA A 350 11.36 1.26 10.94
C ALA A 350 10.82 0.36 12.06
N HIS A 351 10.53 -0.91 11.75
CA HIS A 351 9.91 -1.83 12.70
C HIS A 351 10.90 -2.57 13.60
N TYR A 352 12.08 -2.90 13.07
CA TYR A 352 13.04 -3.79 13.75
C TYR A 352 14.31 -3.09 14.26
N LEU A 353 14.66 -1.90 13.77
CA LEU A 353 15.83 -1.19 14.29
C LEU A 353 15.50 -0.42 15.59
N PRO A 354 16.47 -0.30 16.51
CA PRO A 354 16.40 0.70 17.57
C PRO A 354 16.15 2.10 17.00
N ILE A 355 15.26 2.86 17.64
CA ILE A 355 14.76 4.16 17.16
C ILE A 355 15.90 5.12 16.79
N GLY A 356 16.95 5.24 17.63
CA GLY A 356 18.08 6.13 17.33
C GLY A 356 18.86 5.78 16.07
N ILE A 357 18.96 4.48 15.73
CA ILE A 357 19.61 4.02 14.50
C ILE A 357 18.71 4.33 13.30
N TYR A 358 17.42 4.05 13.41
CA TYR A 358 16.45 4.39 12.38
C TYR A 358 16.45 5.88 12.08
N ASP A 359 16.36 6.72 13.12
CA ASP A 359 16.34 8.19 12.99
C ASP A 359 17.61 8.71 12.33
N TYR A 360 18.77 8.12 12.62
CA TYR A 360 20.02 8.47 11.94
C TYR A 360 19.94 8.19 10.42
N PHE A 361 19.49 7.01 10.02
CA PHE A 361 19.32 6.67 8.60
C PHE A 361 18.24 7.52 7.93
N ALA A 362 17.10 7.74 8.61
CA ALA A 362 16.00 8.55 8.10
C ALA A 362 16.43 10.01 7.90
N LYS A 363 17.12 10.62 8.88
CA LYS A 363 17.67 11.98 8.75
C LYS A 363 18.65 12.07 7.59
N ARG A 364 19.55 11.08 7.45
CA ARG A 364 20.52 11.06 6.35
C ARG A 364 19.88 10.93 4.98
N ASN A 365 18.75 10.23 4.83
CA ASN A 365 18.12 10.04 3.51
C ASN A 365 17.05 11.09 3.18
N PHE A 366 16.37 11.66 4.18
CA PHE A 366 15.21 12.54 3.97
C PHE A 366 15.42 13.99 4.43
N CYS A 367 16.50 14.29 5.16
CA CYS A 367 16.81 15.64 5.67
C CYS A 367 18.14 16.20 5.15
N GLN A 368 18.75 15.61 4.10
CA GLN A 368 19.93 16.19 3.47
C GLN A 368 19.62 17.58 2.87
N ASP A 369 20.61 18.48 2.96
CA ASP A 369 20.61 19.85 2.42
C ASP A 369 19.60 20.83 3.02
N LYS A 370 19.31 20.71 4.33
CA LYS A 370 18.55 21.75 5.04
C LYS A 370 19.46 22.91 5.49
N PRO A 371 19.09 24.18 5.26
CA PRO A 371 19.57 25.24 6.11
C PRO A 371 19.13 24.95 7.56
N MET A 372 19.86 25.44 8.55
CA MET A 372 19.42 25.35 9.93
C MET A 372 18.27 26.36 10.16
N PRO A 373 17.27 26.06 11.01
CA PRO A 373 16.34 27.07 11.52
C PRO A 373 17.11 28.29 12.02
N ARG A 374 16.60 29.50 11.73
CA ARG A 374 17.27 30.77 12.06
C ARG A 374 17.66 30.89 13.53
N ALA A 375 16.79 30.50 14.46
CA ALA A 375 17.08 30.51 15.88
C ALA A 375 18.35 29.69 16.21
N LEU A 376 18.55 28.55 15.54
CA LEU A 376 19.69 27.66 15.76
C LEU A 376 20.99 28.14 15.10
N SER A 377 20.91 29.03 14.11
CA SER A 377 22.10 29.63 13.47
C SER A 377 22.58 30.89 14.19
N MET A 378 21.82 31.42 15.16
CA MET A 378 22.21 32.61 15.92
C MET A 378 23.27 32.32 17.01
N PRO A 379 24.34 33.14 17.15
CA PRO A 379 25.42 32.93 18.12
C PRO A 379 24.98 32.83 19.59
N ASN A 380 23.85 33.47 19.94
CA ASN A 380 23.36 33.58 21.30
C ASN A 380 22.38 32.46 21.72
N TYR A 381 21.96 31.58 20.81
CA TYR A 381 21.00 30.51 21.13
C TYR A 381 21.54 29.56 22.22
N LYS A 382 22.83 29.22 22.16
CA LYS A 382 23.49 28.37 23.17
C LYS A 382 23.58 29.00 24.57
N LYS A 383 23.42 30.32 24.71
CA LYS A 383 23.50 31.03 26.00
C LYS A 383 22.15 31.11 26.73
N LYS A 384 21.02 30.87 26.06
CA LYS A 384 19.67 30.83 26.68
C LYS A 384 19.24 29.44 27.16
N ALA A 385 19.93 28.39 26.72
CA ALA A 385 19.60 26.99 27.03
C ALA A 385 20.44 26.40 28.20
N THR A 386 21.28 27.22 28.83
CA THR A 386 21.98 26.95 30.09
C THR A 386 21.40 27.85 31.17
#